data_AF-R7S6A3-F1
#
_entry.id   AF-R7S6A3-F1
#
_cell.length_a   1.000
_cell.length_b   1.000
_cell.length_c   1.000
_cell.angle_alpha   90.00
_cell.angle_beta   90.00
_cell.angle_gamma   90.00
#
_symmetry.space_group_name_H-M   'P 1'
#
loop_
_entity.id
_entity.type
_entity.pdbx_description
1 polymer ?
#
loop_
_entity_poly.entity_id
_entity_poly.type
_entity_poly.pdbx_seq_one_letter_code
_entity_poly.pdbx_strand_id
1 'polypeptide(L)'
;CICGEFILVVDKSLASLPRRQTDGAIIIRCQDADDAKARIFKLNATPKEPILVERQGGHEKQYRFHCPRCALPVAYQSTPPPAKSGPFLYVFKGALSQIQGQLPPDAFDDEKLLDDSIA
;
A
#
# COMPACT_ATOMS: atom_id res chain seq x y z
N CYS A 1 4.23 -8.67 5.55
CA CYS A 1 3.15 -9.34 4.78
C CYS A 1 2.35 -10.21 5.73
N ILE A 2 1.07 -10.43 5.48
CA ILE A 2 0.26 -11.36 6.29
C ILE A 2 0.83 -12.78 6.36
N CYS A 3 1.60 -13.22 5.36
CA CYS A 3 2.26 -14.52 5.42
C CYS A 3 3.43 -14.57 6.42
N GLY A 4 3.97 -13.42 6.86
CA GLY A 4 5.16 -13.31 7.71
C GLY A 4 6.43 -12.79 7.01
N GLU A 5 6.38 -12.52 5.71
CA GLU A 5 7.53 -11.97 4.97
C GLU A 5 7.78 -10.50 5.35
N PHE A 6 9.06 -10.12 5.50
CA PHE A 6 9.47 -8.75 5.80
C PHE A 6 9.45 -7.92 4.51
N ILE A 7 8.41 -7.11 4.36
CA ILE A 7 8.16 -6.33 3.13
C ILE A 7 8.65 -4.89 3.24
N LEU A 8 8.47 -4.26 4.40
CA LEU A 8 8.67 -2.83 4.53
C LEU A 8 9.33 -2.54 5.87
N VAL A 9 10.43 -1.78 5.82
CA VAL A 9 11.03 -1.11 6.98
C VAL A 9 10.86 0.38 6.73
N VAL A 10 10.29 1.12 7.67
CA VAL A 10 10.00 2.56 7.55
C VAL A 10 10.25 3.27 8.87
N ASP A 11 10.72 4.51 8.81
CA ASP A 11 11.07 5.38 9.93
C ASP A 11 9.88 5.82 10.81
N LYS A 12 8.65 5.53 10.40
CA LYS A 12 7.43 5.91 11.10
C LYS A 12 6.41 4.78 11.12
N SER A 13 5.64 4.67 12.21
CA SER A 13 4.54 3.71 12.30
C SER A 13 3.53 3.93 11.16
N LEU A 14 3.14 2.85 10.49
CA LEU A 14 2.17 2.86 9.39
C LEU A 14 0.82 3.49 9.79
N ALA A 15 0.39 3.31 11.04
CA ALA A 15 -0.85 3.89 11.57
C ALA A 15 -0.83 5.43 11.65
N SER A 16 0.36 6.04 11.65
CA SER A 16 0.55 7.50 11.75
C SER A 16 0.77 8.18 10.40
N LEU A 17 0.70 7.42 9.31
CA LEU A 17 0.83 7.92 7.95
C LEU A 17 -0.56 8.22 7.38
N PRO A 18 -0.67 9.22 6.49
CA PRO A 18 -1.94 9.56 5.87
C PRO A 18 -2.45 8.39 5.01
N ARG A 19 -3.78 8.27 4.93
CA ARG A 19 -4.46 7.28 4.08
C ARG A 19 -5.08 7.98 2.88
N ARG A 20 -5.04 7.30 1.73
CA ARG A 20 -5.66 7.77 0.49
C ARG A 20 -7.17 7.57 0.56
N GLN A 21 -7.93 8.59 0.21
CA GLN A 21 -9.40 8.57 0.31
C GLN A 21 -10.07 7.59 -0.68
N THR A 22 -9.42 7.29 -1.81
CA THR A 22 -10.01 6.49 -2.89
C THR A 22 -10.05 4.98 -2.62
N ASP A 23 -9.13 4.47 -1.81
CA ASP A 23 -8.94 3.02 -1.59
C ASP A 23 -8.34 2.68 -0.21
N GLY A 24 -8.23 3.66 0.69
CA GLY A 24 -7.69 3.46 2.04
C GLY A 24 -6.21 3.11 2.09
N ALA A 25 -5.48 3.16 0.96
CA ALA A 25 -4.06 2.84 0.91
C ALA A 25 -3.23 3.81 1.78
N ILE A 26 -2.23 3.28 2.47
CA ILE A 26 -1.33 4.11 3.29
C ILE A 26 -0.33 4.81 2.36
N ILE A 27 -0.20 6.12 2.50
CA ILE A 27 0.64 6.96 1.64
C ILE A 27 2.03 7.11 2.27
N ILE A 28 3.06 6.66 1.54
CA ILE A 28 4.47 6.89 1.88
C ILE A 28 5.05 7.89 0.89
N ARG A 29 5.45 9.06 1.39
CA ARG A 29 6.16 10.08 0.59
C ARG A 29 7.59 9.61 0.29
N CYS A 30 7.94 9.61 -0.99
CA CYS A 30 9.22 9.11 -1.50
C CYS A 30 10.22 10.22 -1.85
N GLN A 31 9.73 11.45 -2.05
CA GLN A 31 10.51 12.61 -2.48
C GLN A 31 10.22 13.81 -1.58
N ASP A 32 11.23 14.66 -1.37
CA ASP A 32 11.08 15.92 -0.66
C ASP A 32 10.15 16.86 -1.44
N ALA A 33 9.36 17.63 -0.71
CA ALA A 33 8.59 18.75 -1.21
C ALA A 33 8.72 19.93 -0.23
N ASP A 34 8.26 21.12 -0.64
CA ASP A 34 8.36 22.33 0.17
C ASP A 34 7.62 22.20 1.51
N ASP A 35 6.56 21.40 1.55
CA ASP A 35 5.67 21.21 2.70
C ASP A 35 6.04 20.00 3.58
N ALA A 36 6.84 19.06 3.07
CA ALA A 36 7.14 17.81 3.76
C ALA A 36 8.36 17.06 3.22
N LYS A 37 9.10 16.43 4.13
CA LYS A 37 10.25 15.56 3.82
C LYS A 37 9.82 14.15 3.41
N ALA A 38 10.63 13.52 2.55
CA ALA A 38 10.52 12.12 2.20
C ALA A 38 10.67 11.22 3.45
N ARG A 39 10.03 10.05 3.43
CA ARG A 39 10.20 9.03 4.47
C ARG A 39 11.41 8.16 4.17
N ILE A 40 12.14 7.78 5.21
CA ILE A 40 13.21 6.79 5.10
C ILE A 40 12.57 5.40 5.19
N PHE A 41 12.65 4.65 4.11
CA PHE A 41 12.13 3.28 4.07
C PHE A 41 12.87 2.37 3.08
N LYS A 42 12.75 1.06 3.29
CA LYS A 42 13.19 0.01 2.36
C LYS A 42 12.02 -0.92 2.05
N LEU A 43 11.77 -1.14 0.76
CA LEU A 43 10.76 -2.06 0.27
C LEU A 43 11.43 -3.33 -0.27
N ASN A 44 11.02 -4.49 0.24
CA ASN A 44 11.39 -5.82 -0.24
C ASN A 44 10.16 -6.42 -0.95
N ALA A 45 10.00 -6.09 -2.22
CA ALA A 45 8.88 -6.56 -3.04
C ALA A 45 9.27 -6.63 -4.52
N THR A 46 8.62 -7.52 -5.26
CA THR A 46 8.89 -7.76 -6.67
C THR A 46 7.92 -6.95 -7.53
N PRO A 47 8.40 -6.12 -8.47
CA PRO A 47 7.51 -5.44 -9.41
C PRO A 47 6.80 -6.47 -10.31
N LYS A 48 5.55 -6.17 -10.67
CA LYS A 48 4.75 -6.93 -11.64
C LYS A 48 4.31 -6.02 -12.78
N GLU A 49 3.67 -6.61 -13.78
CA GLU A 49 3.12 -5.84 -14.89
C GLU A 49 2.14 -4.78 -14.40
N PRO A 50 2.18 -3.57 -14.99
CA PRO A 50 1.27 -2.51 -14.63
C PRO A 50 -0.16 -2.87 -15.03
N ILE A 51 -1.11 -2.46 -14.22
CA ILE A 51 -2.54 -2.60 -14.55
C ILE A 51 -3.18 -1.22 -14.67
N LEU A 52 -4.30 -1.16 -15.37
CA LEU A 52 -5.16 0.02 -15.40
C LEU A 52 -6.37 -0.24 -14.50
N VAL A 53 -6.59 0.63 -13.51
CA VAL A 53 -7.72 0.54 -12.58
C VAL A 53 -8.71 1.64 -12.92
N GLU A 54 -9.96 1.28 -13.15
CA GLU A 54 -11.06 2.24 -13.31
C GLU A 54 -11.49 2.77 -11.94
N ARG A 55 -11.67 4.09 -11.84
CA ARG A 55 -12.11 4.82 -10.66
C ARG A 55 -13.25 5.77 -11.06
N GLN A 56 -14.00 6.26 -10.07
CA GLN A 56 -15.09 7.22 -10.30
C GLN A 56 -14.67 8.51 -11.04
N GLY A 57 -13.37 8.84 -11.07
CA GLY A 57 -12.81 10.02 -11.75
C GLY A 57 -11.90 9.71 -12.95
N GLY A 58 -11.90 8.47 -13.46
CA GLY A 58 -11.11 8.06 -14.61
C GLY A 58 -10.22 6.84 -14.35
N HIS A 59 -9.20 6.67 -15.18
CA HIS A 59 -8.32 5.50 -15.15
C HIS A 59 -7.00 5.82 -14.45
N GLU A 60 -6.56 4.92 -13.56
CA GLU A 60 -5.30 5.01 -12.84
C GLU A 60 -4.38 3.86 -13.25
N LYS A 61 -3.21 4.18 -13.77
CA LYS A 61 -2.19 3.16 -14.05
C LYS A 61 -1.41 2.84 -12.76
N GLN A 62 -1.45 1.58 -12.34
CA GLN A 62 -0.79 1.09 -11.13
C GLN A 62 0.38 0.17 -11.47
N TYR A 63 1.58 0.57 -11.06
CA TYR A 63 2.76 -0.29 -11.05
C TYR A 63 2.83 -1.00 -9.70
N ARG A 64 2.37 -2.25 -9.65
CA ARG A 64 2.19 -3.01 -8.40
C ARG A 64 3.46 -3.76 -7.99
N PHE A 65 3.69 -3.81 -6.69
CA PHE A 65 4.74 -4.57 -6.03
C PHE A 65 4.12 -5.71 -5.21
N HIS A 66 4.65 -6.91 -5.37
CA HIS A 66 4.13 -8.13 -4.77
C HIS A 66 5.13 -8.70 -3.77
N CYS A 67 4.62 -9.36 -2.72
CA CYS A 67 5.44 -10.10 -1.78
C CYS A 67 6.26 -11.16 -2.54
N PRO A 68 7.60 -11.22 -2.35
CA PRO A 68 8.45 -12.15 -3.08
C PRO A 68 8.16 -13.61 -2.72
N ARG A 69 7.52 -13.87 -1.57
CA ARG A 69 7.23 -15.22 -1.08
C ARG A 69 5.84 -15.74 -1.46
N CYS A 70 4.79 -14.97 -1.20
CA CYS A 70 3.40 -15.41 -1.40
C CYS A 70 2.69 -14.73 -2.59
N ALA A 71 3.40 -13.84 -3.31
CA ALA A 71 2.85 -13.05 -4.41
C ALA A 71 1.66 -12.15 -4.05
N LEU A 72 1.33 -11.92 -2.77
CA LEU A 72 0.30 -10.95 -2.39
C LEU A 72 0.68 -9.53 -2.88
N PRO A 73 -0.23 -8.76 -3.50
CA PRO A 73 -0.01 -7.34 -3.77
C PRO A 73 0.14 -6.56 -2.47
N VAL A 74 1.29 -5.89 -2.29
CA VAL A 74 1.61 -5.20 -1.03
C VAL A 74 1.68 -3.68 -1.17
N ALA A 75 2.06 -3.19 -2.35
CA ALA A 75 2.13 -1.76 -2.63
C ALA A 75 1.97 -1.50 -4.12
N TYR A 76 1.78 -0.23 -4.48
CA TYR A 76 1.82 0.23 -5.86
C TYR A 76 2.28 1.69 -5.92
N GLN A 77 2.65 2.15 -7.11
CA GLN A 77 2.93 3.56 -7.39
C GLN A 77 2.43 3.90 -8.80
N SER A 78 2.31 5.19 -9.12
CA SER A 78 1.80 5.68 -10.41
C SER A 78 2.89 5.79 -11.49
N THR A 79 4.16 5.67 -11.12
CA THR A 79 5.33 5.76 -12.02
C THR A 79 5.97 4.39 -12.23
N PRO A 80 6.64 4.13 -13.38
CA PRO A 80 7.34 2.88 -13.60
C PRO A 80 8.35 2.54 -12.50
N PRO A 81 8.59 1.25 -12.18
CA PRO A 81 9.67 0.83 -11.28
C PRO A 81 11.02 1.43 -11.68
N PRO A 82 11.97 1.61 -10.74
CA PRO A 82 12.00 1.03 -9.40
C PRO A 82 11.07 1.73 -8.40
N ALA A 83 10.92 1.13 -7.20
CA ALA A 83 10.24 1.78 -6.09
C ALA A 83 10.86 3.17 -5.81
N LYS A 84 10.04 4.15 -5.43
CA LYS A 84 10.42 5.56 -5.18
C LYS A 84 10.69 6.41 -6.42
N SER A 85 10.40 5.93 -7.63
CA SER A 85 10.55 6.74 -8.85
C SER A 85 9.55 7.89 -8.95
N GLY A 86 8.44 7.83 -8.21
CA GLY A 86 7.43 8.88 -8.11
C GLY A 86 7.37 9.50 -6.71
N PRO A 87 6.52 10.51 -6.50
CA PRO A 87 6.43 11.25 -5.24
C PRO A 87 5.87 10.39 -4.09
N PHE A 88 5.06 9.38 -4.41
CA PHE A 88 4.36 8.55 -3.43
C PHE A 88 4.42 7.07 -3.78
N LEU A 89 4.53 6.24 -2.73
CA LEU A 89 4.27 4.81 -2.75
C LEU A 89 3.02 4.55 -1.91
N TYR A 90 2.10 3.77 -2.43
CA TYR A 90 0.83 3.44 -1.77
C TYR A 90 0.88 1.99 -1.30
N VAL A 91 0.73 1.76 0.00
CA VAL A 91 0.66 0.42 0.59
C VAL A 91 -0.80 0.01 0.68
N PHE A 92 -1.16 -1.16 0.15
CA PHE A 92 -2.54 -1.66 0.20
C PHE A 92 -3.00 -1.81 1.66
N LYS A 93 -4.24 -1.37 1.94
CA LYS A 93 -4.91 -1.58 3.22
C LYS A 93 -4.90 -3.08 3.57
N GLY A 94 -4.62 -3.43 4.82
CA GLY A 94 -4.56 -4.82 5.28
C GLY A 94 -3.39 -5.69 4.77
N ALA A 95 -2.56 -5.22 3.82
CA ALA A 95 -1.51 -6.08 3.25
C ALA A 95 -0.32 -6.32 4.19
N LEU A 96 -0.08 -5.39 5.12
CA LEU A 96 1.04 -5.42 6.06
C LEU A 96 0.54 -5.40 7.51
N SER A 97 1.14 -6.25 8.34
CA SER A 97 0.99 -6.24 9.80
C SER A 97 2.32 -5.85 10.45
N GLN A 98 2.25 -5.13 11.57
CA GLN A 98 3.42 -4.84 12.42
C GLN A 98 3.83 -6.06 13.24
N ILE A 99 2.89 -6.95 13.55
CA ILE A 99 3.11 -8.17 14.33
C ILE A 99 3.07 -9.37 13.37
N GLN A 100 4.12 -10.18 13.35
CA GLN A 100 4.19 -11.35 12.48
C GLN A 100 3.10 -12.37 12.85
N GLY A 101 2.45 -12.94 11.82
CA GLY A 101 1.42 -13.97 11.99
C GLY A 101 0.09 -13.47 12.56
N GLN A 102 -0.04 -12.18 12.86
CA GLN A 102 -1.31 -11.56 13.22
C GLN A 102 -1.89 -10.77 12.05
N LEU A 103 -3.18 -10.96 11.81
CA LEU A 103 -3.94 -10.19 10.83
C LEU A 103 -4.10 -8.75 11.33
N PRO A 104 -3.86 -7.73 10.49
CA PRO A 104 -4.18 -6.34 10.82
C PRO A 104 -5.68 -6.21 11.17
N PRO A 105 -6.06 -5.31 12.09
CA PRO A 105 -7.47 -5.09 12.41
C PRO A 105 -8.30 -4.72 11.18
N ASP A 106 -7.69 -4.00 10.22
CA ASP A 106 -8.33 -3.52 9.01
C ASP A 106 -8.26 -4.50 7.83
N ALA A 107 -7.88 -5.75 8.07
CA ALA A 107 -7.79 -6.78 7.02
C ALA A 107 -9.16 -7.17 6.43
N PHE A 108 -10.24 -7.05 7.21
CA PHE A 108 -11.61 -7.41 6.82
C PHE A 108 -12.60 -6.25 6.97
N ASP A 109 -12.11 -5.01 7.16
CA ASP A 109 -12.99 -3.86 7.40
C ASP A 109 -13.98 -3.60 6.24
N ASP A 110 -13.68 -4.08 5.04
CA ASP A 110 -14.53 -3.92 3.87
C ASP A 110 -15.70 -4.92 3.82
N GLU A 111 -15.69 -5.98 4.65
CA GLU A 111 -16.80 -6.95 4.76
C GLU A 111 -17.94 -6.44 5.65
N LYS A 112 -17.65 -5.60 6.66
CA LYS A 112 -18.68 -5.03 7.54
C LYS A 112 -19.67 -4.12 6.81
N LEU A 113 -19.26 -3.50 5.71
CA LEU A 113 -20.13 -2.68 4.87
C LEU A 113 -21.15 -3.52 4.07
N LEU A 114 -20.87 -4.81 3.85
CA LEU A 114 -21.79 -5.71 3.15
C LEU A 114 -22.90 -6.18 4.08
N ASP A 115 -22.61 -6.47 5.36
CA ASP A 115 -23.61 -6.88 6.36
C ASP A 115 -24.60 -5.75 6.68
N ASP A 116 -24.14 -4.49 6.77
CA ASP A 116 -25.01 -3.33 7.03
C ASP A 116 -25.87 -2.92 5.81
N SER A 117 -25.61 -3.49 4.63
CA SER A 117 -26.38 -3.23 3.40
C SER A 117 -27.50 -4.24 3.16
N ILE A 118 -27.61 -5.27 4.02
CA ILE A 118 -28.59 -6.37 3.92
C ILE A 118 -29.62 -6.32 5.08
N ALA A 119 -29.48 -5.38 6.03
CA ALA A 119 -30.41 -5.17 7.14
C ALA A 119 -31.45 -4.07 6.88
#